data_AF-Q2W5M8-F1
#
_entry.id   AF-Q2W5M8-F1
#
_cell.length_a   1.000
_cell.length_b   1.000
_cell.length_c   1.000
_cell.angle_alpha   90.00
_cell.angle_beta   90.00
_cell.angle_gamma   90.00
#
_symmetry.space_group_name_H-M   'P 1'
#
loop_
_entity.id
_entity.type
_entity.pdbx_description
1 polymer ?
#
loop_
_entity_poly.entity_id
_entity_poly.type
_entity_poly.pdbx_seq_one_letter_code
_entity_poly.pdbx_strand_id
1 'polypeptide(L)'
;MVLLVARLVVAGELSMSMDGALLTRDKIFEQVKTPNKWRSIIVIKRQTVDAALLQQSRNLGKSVFSKMGPDGEDALYGFLREQCEKWQANLSGYLKLAETGKYPGKDAIDAGLKLLKLILAEKDSYGFIQKFVTLKAEFQNLSDDVSDLDTFYGTQQPVWELLGRKYAEFVVNRKELDHNPDAAAALHQMESILGHAAPYPLIKDISGLVSKVTAINDALVVKRRSHALEKIDQHVSEVKEALDHIAAPPDLRNRCLKELQKLRQIAETQTSIAHIHQAVTDAIEAKDDALDVIDRYVPPKPAAPTPPPVTPGTGGAEPTKTKAEPPPPIFKKPRVVRPAEMKSGYLKTQADVDAFLGKLRKELEAALAAEEPIEIR
;
A
#
# COMPACT_ATOMS: atom_id res chain seq x y z
N MET A 1 4.65 -30.02 66.83
CA MET A 1 5.51 -30.23 65.65
C MET A 1 4.92 -29.68 64.36
N VAL A 2 3.68 -30.02 63.97
CA VAL A 2 3.08 -29.58 62.69
C VAL A 2 3.05 -28.07 62.49
N LEU A 3 2.73 -27.30 63.54
CA LEU A 3 2.76 -25.83 63.52
C LEU A 3 4.16 -25.25 63.24
N LEU A 4 5.22 -25.91 63.70
CA LEU A 4 6.60 -25.48 63.46
C LEU A 4 6.98 -25.72 61.99
N VAL A 5 6.67 -26.90 61.46
CA VAL A 5 6.93 -27.23 60.05
C VAL A 5 6.11 -26.30 59.14
N ALA A 6 4.84 -26.04 59.47
CA ALA A 6 4.00 -25.09 58.76
C ALA A 6 4.61 -23.67 58.79
N ARG A 7 5.10 -23.21 59.96
CA ARG A 7 5.81 -21.92 60.07
C ARG A 7 7.06 -21.86 59.20
N LEU A 8 7.86 -22.92 59.18
CA LEU A 8 9.10 -22.97 58.39
C LEU A 8 8.81 -23.04 56.87
N VAL A 9 7.70 -23.67 56.46
CA VAL A 9 7.21 -23.63 55.07
C VAL A 9 6.67 -22.24 54.70
N VAL A 10 6.00 -21.55 55.63
CA VAL A 10 5.56 -20.16 55.43
C VAL A 10 6.75 -19.20 55.39
N ALA A 11 7.80 -19.45 56.18
CA ALA A 11 9.06 -18.72 56.14
C ALA A 11 9.91 -19.03 54.90
N GLY A 12 9.55 -20.05 54.12
CA GLY A 12 10.26 -20.43 52.90
C GLY A 12 11.53 -21.26 53.13
N GLU A 13 11.79 -21.72 54.36
CA GLU A 13 12.97 -22.52 54.72
C GLU A 13 12.81 -24.01 54.41
N LEU A 14 11.56 -24.49 54.38
CA LEU A 14 11.22 -25.89 54.09
C LEU A 14 10.25 -25.97 52.91
N SER A 15 10.38 -27.05 52.15
CA SER A 15 9.45 -27.47 51.10
C SER A 15 8.89 -28.85 51.47
N MET A 16 7.71 -29.17 50.97
CA MET A 16 7.12 -30.51 51.15
C MET A 16 6.94 -31.18 49.80
N SER A 17 7.23 -32.47 49.71
CA SER A 17 6.90 -33.28 48.54
C SER A 17 6.07 -34.51 48.92
N MET A 18 5.20 -34.94 48.02
CA MET A 18 4.39 -36.16 48.16
C MET A 18 4.39 -36.88 46.82
N ASP A 19 4.57 -38.20 46.83
CA ASP A 19 4.61 -39.05 45.62
C ASP A 19 5.62 -38.58 44.55
N GLY A 20 6.76 -38.02 45.00
CA GLY A 20 7.82 -37.53 44.13
C GLY A 20 7.60 -36.11 43.55
N ALA A 21 6.48 -35.45 43.85
CA ALA A 21 6.19 -34.09 43.39
C ALA A 21 6.21 -33.08 44.56
N LEU A 22 6.80 -31.90 44.32
CA LEU A 22 6.73 -30.76 45.23
C LEU A 22 5.29 -30.28 45.39
N LEU A 23 4.84 -30.11 46.64
CA LEU A 23 3.54 -29.57 46.98
C LEU A 23 3.55 -28.05 46.86
N THR A 24 2.58 -27.50 46.14
CA THR A 24 2.34 -26.05 46.07
C THR A 24 1.65 -25.55 47.34
N ARG A 25 1.87 -24.28 47.73
CA ARG A 25 1.37 -23.72 49.02
C ARG A 25 -0.12 -23.93 49.26
N ASP A 26 -0.93 -23.83 48.20
CA ASP A 26 -2.38 -24.06 48.21
C ASP A 26 -2.76 -25.52 48.53
N LYS A 27 -1.91 -26.48 48.17
CA LYS A 27 -2.14 -27.92 48.39
C LYS A 27 -1.59 -28.42 49.72
N ILE A 28 -0.62 -27.71 50.31
CA ILE A 28 0.05 -28.14 51.54
C ILE A 28 -0.95 -28.30 52.70
N PHE A 29 -1.88 -27.35 52.89
CA PHE A 29 -2.85 -27.43 53.98
C PHE A 29 -3.70 -28.71 53.94
N GLU A 30 -4.21 -29.07 52.76
CA GLU A 30 -5.03 -30.26 52.55
C GLU A 30 -4.29 -31.58 52.82
N GLN A 31 -2.96 -31.62 52.60
CA GLN A 31 -2.17 -32.81 52.88
C GLN A 31 -1.74 -32.88 54.35
N VAL A 32 -1.44 -31.74 54.96
CA VAL A 32 -0.96 -31.66 56.35
C VAL A 32 -2.10 -31.78 57.35
N LYS A 33 -3.35 -31.43 57.01
CA LYS A 33 -4.49 -31.56 57.93
C LYS A 33 -4.90 -33.00 58.23
N THR A 34 -4.53 -33.98 57.39
CA THR A 34 -4.93 -35.39 57.54
C THR A 34 -3.77 -36.23 58.06
N PRO A 35 -3.80 -36.69 59.34
CA PRO A 35 -2.67 -37.41 59.95
C PRO A 35 -2.22 -38.67 59.19
N ASN A 36 -3.16 -39.40 58.58
CA ASN A 36 -2.86 -40.62 57.81
C ASN A 36 -1.95 -40.35 56.59
N LYS A 37 -1.93 -39.12 56.07
CA LYS A 37 -1.11 -38.74 54.93
C LYS A 37 0.31 -38.34 55.31
N TRP A 38 0.61 -38.14 56.60
CA TRP A 38 1.92 -37.62 57.00
C TRP A 38 3.08 -38.56 56.65
N ARG A 39 2.83 -39.87 56.56
CA ARG A 39 3.85 -40.86 56.19
C ARG A 39 4.30 -40.73 54.72
N SER A 40 3.49 -40.14 53.85
CA SER A 40 3.85 -39.91 52.44
C SER A 40 4.43 -38.51 52.19
N ILE A 41 4.52 -37.66 53.21
CA ILE A 41 5.05 -36.30 53.10
C ILE A 41 6.54 -36.32 53.47
N ILE A 42 7.37 -35.89 52.53
CA ILE A 42 8.81 -35.67 52.75
C ILE A 42 9.03 -34.17 52.94
N VAL A 43 9.73 -33.82 54.04
CA VAL A 43 10.13 -32.44 54.34
C VAL A 43 11.54 -32.23 53.83
N ILE A 44 11.71 -31.26 52.93
CA ILE A 44 12.97 -30.95 52.25
C ILE A 44 13.41 -29.57 52.72
N LYS A 45 14.68 -29.42 53.12
CA LYS A 45 15.26 -28.09 53.37
C LYS A 45 15.41 -27.37 52.03
N ARG A 46 14.78 -26.20 51.90
CA ARG A 46 14.87 -25.40 50.68
C ARG A 46 16.24 -24.75 50.62
N GLN A 47 16.81 -24.69 49.42
CA GLN A 47 17.93 -23.80 49.16
C GLN A 47 17.41 -22.37 49.17
N THR A 48 17.96 -21.53 50.04
CA THR A 48 17.59 -20.12 50.15
C THR A 48 18.60 -19.26 49.41
N VAL A 49 18.14 -18.14 48.88
CA VAL A 49 18.99 -17.13 48.25
C VAL A 49 19.74 -16.37 49.34
N ASP A 50 21.05 -16.19 49.18
CA ASP A 50 21.82 -15.35 50.11
C ASP A 50 21.48 -13.86 49.93
N ALA A 51 21.80 -13.04 50.93
CA ALA A 51 21.46 -11.62 50.91
C ALA A 51 22.09 -10.86 49.73
N ALA A 52 23.27 -11.28 49.24
CA ALA A 52 23.96 -10.62 48.14
C ALA A 52 23.25 -10.91 46.81
N LEU A 53 22.92 -12.17 46.54
CA LEU A 53 22.19 -12.60 45.34
C LEU A 53 20.78 -12.01 45.31
N LEU A 54 20.12 -11.93 46.47
CA LEU A 54 18.80 -11.30 46.59
C LEU A 54 18.87 -9.81 46.22
N GLN A 55 19.86 -9.09 46.75
CA GLN A 55 20.04 -7.67 46.43
C GLN A 55 20.44 -7.43 44.97
N GLN A 56 21.28 -8.29 44.39
CA GLN A 56 21.62 -8.25 42.96
C GLN A 56 20.37 -8.43 42.09
N SER A 57 19.54 -9.41 42.40
CA SER A 57 18.28 -9.67 41.69
C SER A 57 17.31 -8.50 41.79
N ARG A 58 17.22 -7.84 42.95
CA ARG A 58 16.37 -6.64 43.12
C ARG A 58 16.87 -5.46 42.30
N ASN A 59 18.18 -5.22 42.32
CA ASN A 59 18.79 -4.15 41.53
C ASN A 59 18.60 -4.41 40.02
N LEU A 60 18.76 -5.66 39.58
CA LEU A 60 18.50 -6.07 38.21
C LEU A 60 17.02 -5.89 37.84
N GLY A 61 16.10 -6.34 38.70
CA GLY A 61 14.66 -6.14 38.49
C GLY A 61 14.28 -4.66 38.36
N LYS A 62 14.88 -3.78 39.16
CA LYS A 62 14.71 -2.33 39.02
C LYS A 62 15.24 -1.82 37.68
N SER A 63 16.39 -2.29 37.24
CA SER A 63 16.98 -1.89 35.95
C SER A 63 16.15 -2.35 34.75
N VAL A 64 15.60 -3.57 34.82
CA VAL A 64 14.92 -4.23 33.68
C VAL A 64 13.45 -3.86 33.61
N PHE A 65 12.77 -3.71 34.75
CA PHE A 65 11.34 -3.43 34.81
C PHE A 65 11.01 -2.00 35.27
N SER A 66 12.03 -1.16 35.50
CA SER A 66 11.88 0.20 36.04
C SER A 66 11.11 0.26 37.37
N LYS A 67 11.04 -0.85 38.11
CA LYS A 67 10.27 -0.97 39.37
C LYS A 67 11.03 -1.80 40.40
N MET A 68 11.15 -1.29 41.62
CA MET A 68 11.85 -1.96 42.70
C MET A 68 11.01 -3.11 43.26
N GLY A 69 11.60 -4.30 43.34
CA GLY A 69 10.98 -5.48 43.95
C GLY A 69 11.05 -5.49 45.49
N PRO A 70 10.20 -6.27 46.16
CA PRO A 70 10.17 -6.40 47.62
C PRO A 70 11.45 -7.06 48.18
N ASP A 71 11.68 -6.94 49.49
CA ASP A 71 12.90 -7.43 50.16
C ASP A 71 12.90 -8.94 50.45
N GLY A 72 11.75 -9.61 50.47
CA GLY A 72 11.65 -11.04 50.77
C GLY A 72 11.80 -11.92 49.53
N GLU A 73 12.51 -13.05 49.64
CA GLU A 73 12.80 -13.98 48.52
C GLU A 73 11.54 -14.43 47.77
N ASP A 74 10.55 -14.98 48.47
CA ASP A 74 9.29 -15.44 47.86
C ASP A 74 8.50 -14.29 47.23
N ALA A 75 8.48 -13.13 47.88
CA ALA A 75 7.79 -11.96 47.39
C ALA A 75 8.47 -11.39 46.13
N LEU A 76 9.80 -11.42 46.10
CA LEU A 76 10.60 -10.99 44.96
C LEU A 76 10.40 -11.94 43.77
N TYR A 77 10.43 -13.24 44.02
CA TYR A 77 10.11 -14.25 43.02
C TYR A 77 8.73 -14.01 42.40
N GLY A 78 7.69 -13.85 43.23
CA GLY A 78 6.34 -13.56 42.74
C GLY A 78 6.28 -12.28 41.91
N PHE A 79 6.91 -11.20 42.37
CA PHE A 79 7.00 -9.94 41.65
C PHE A 79 7.68 -10.09 40.28
N LEU A 80 8.89 -10.67 40.22
CA LEU A 80 9.65 -10.82 38.97
C LEU A 80 8.92 -11.73 37.98
N ARG A 81 8.30 -12.81 38.49
CA ARG A 81 7.48 -13.71 37.68
C ARG A 81 6.30 -12.98 37.05
N GLU A 82 5.57 -12.18 37.84
CA GLU A 82 4.45 -11.38 37.33
C GLU A 82 4.89 -10.40 36.24
N GLN A 83 6.06 -9.76 36.38
CA GLN A 83 6.60 -8.88 35.33
C GLN A 83 6.92 -9.67 34.05
N CYS A 84 7.56 -10.83 34.17
CA CYS A 84 7.87 -11.69 33.02
C CYS A 84 6.59 -12.20 32.32
N GLU A 85 5.56 -12.57 33.06
CA GLU A 85 4.27 -13.01 32.52
C GLU A 85 3.56 -11.87 31.77
N LYS A 86 3.64 -10.61 32.26
CA LYS A 86 3.12 -9.44 31.55
C LYS A 86 3.84 -9.21 30.21
N TRP A 87 5.17 -9.24 30.20
CA TRP A 87 5.94 -9.14 28.95
C TRP A 87 5.59 -10.29 27.99
N GLN A 88 5.43 -11.52 28.49
CA GLN A 88 5.05 -12.66 27.65
C GLN A 88 3.69 -12.44 26.99
N ALA A 89 2.71 -11.90 27.73
CA ALA A 89 1.39 -11.59 27.20
C ALA A 89 1.44 -10.49 26.12
N ASN A 90 2.15 -9.39 26.37
CA ASN A 90 2.32 -8.29 25.41
C ASN A 90 2.98 -8.77 24.12
N LEU A 91 4.15 -9.42 24.24
CA LEU A 91 4.91 -9.92 23.10
C LEU A 91 4.13 -10.95 22.28
N SER A 92 3.36 -11.84 22.94
CA SER A 92 2.47 -12.79 22.24
C SER A 92 1.33 -12.08 21.50
N GLY A 93 0.86 -10.93 22.02
CA GLY A 93 -0.10 -10.08 21.33
C GLY A 93 0.48 -9.45 20.07
N TYR A 94 1.70 -8.91 20.17
CA TYR A 94 2.42 -8.27 19.07
C TYR A 94 2.83 -9.25 17.96
N LEU A 95 3.21 -10.48 18.34
CA LEU A 95 3.64 -11.53 17.41
C LEU A 95 2.62 -11.77 16.29
N LYS A 96 1.31 -11.75 16.60
CA LYS A 96 0.24 -11.95 15.62
C LYS A 96 0.30 -10.98 14.44
N LEU A 97 0.71 -9.73 14.71
CA LEU A 97 0.90 -8.71 13.68
C LEU A 97 2.26 -8.87 13.00
N ALA A 98 3.33 -9.10 13.77
CA ALA A 98 4.69 -9.27 13.24
C ALA A 98 4.80 -10.46 12.27
N GLU A 99 4.07 -11.55 12.52
CA GLU A 99 4.03 -12.74 11.66
C GLU A 99 3.50 -12.48 10.24
N THR A 100 2.73 -11.40 10.05
CA THR A 100 2.26 -11.00 8.71
C THR A 100 3.39 -10.50 7.80
N GLY A 101 4.56 -10.20 8.37
CA GLY A 101 5.69 -9.58 7.67
C GLY A 101 5.53 -8.09 7.38
N LYS A 102 4.40 -7.47 7.78
CA LYS A 102 4.12 -6.04 7.57
C LYS A 102 4.52 -5.14 8.74
N TYR A 103 4.81 -5.72 9.89
CA TYR A 103 5.14 -5.01 11.12
C TYR A 103 6.54 -5.44 11.60
N PRO A 104 7.36 -4.49 12.10
CA PRO A 104 8.73 -4.76 12.54
C PRO A 104 8.77 -5.59 13.83
N GLY A 105 9.98 -6.04 14.22
CA GLY A 105 10.22 -6.57 15.56
C GLY A 105 10.02 -8.08 15.74
N LYS A 106 9.69 -8.85 14.69
CA LYS A 106 9.48 -10.31 14.80
C LYS A 106 10.64 -11.04 15.51
N ASP A 107 11.87 -10.80 15.08
CA ASP A 107 13.04 -11.51 15.64
C ASP A 107 13.27 -11.18 17.11
N ALA A 108 13.07 -9.91 17.51
CA ALA A 108 13.15 -9.46 18.90
C ALA A 108 12.04 -10.08 19.75
N ILE A 109 10.80 -10.11 19.24
CA ILE A 109 9.65 -10.76 19.88
C ILE A 109 9.94 -12.26 20.09
N ASP A 110 10.41 -12.97 19.07
CA ASP A 110 10.72 -14.39 19.15
C ASP A 110 11.85 -14.68 20.15
N ALA A 111 12.91 -13.86 20.16
CA ALA A 111 14.00 -13.95 21.12
C ALA A 111 13.51 -13.70 22.55
N GLY A 112 12.71 -12.66 22.76
CA GLY A 112 12.11 -12.33 24.06
C GLY A 112 11.19 -13.43 24.58
N LEU A 113 10.30 -13.97 23.74
CA LEU A 113 9.42 -15.08 24.12
C LEU A 113 10.19 -16.34 24.48
N LYS A 114 11.31 -16.64 23.80
CA LYS A 114 12.21 -17.76 24.16
C LYS A 114 12.85 -17.55 25.53
N LEU A 115 13.38 -16.35 25.81
CA LEU A 115 13.98 -16.01 27.11
C LEU A 115 12.93 -16.09 28.24
N LEU A 116 11.74 -15.54 28.02
CA LEU A 116 10.65 -15.56 28.99
C LEU A 116 10.17 -17.00 29.26
N LYS A 117 10.04 -17.84 28.23
CA LYS A 117 9.72 -19.26 28.42
C LYS A 117 10.79 -19.99 29.24
N LEU A 118 12.07 -19.66 29.04
CA LEU A 118 13.19 -20.25 29.77
C LEU A 118 13.17 -19.90 31.26
N ILE A 119 12.88 -18.64 31.63
CA ILE A 119 12.84 -18.21 33.03
C ILE A 119 11.56 -18.66 33.74
N LEU A 120 10.40 -18.60 33.06
CA LEU A 120 9.10 -18.94 33.64
C LEU A 120 8.92 -20.46 33.89
N ALA A 121 9.79 -21.28 33.29
CA ALA A 121 9.89 -22.70 33.57
C ALA A 121 10.47 -23.01 34.96
N GLU A 122 11.24 -22.09 35.55
CA GLU A 122 11.73 -22.24 36.93
C GLU A 122 10.56 -22.11 37.91
N LYS A 123 10.39 -23.12 38.77
CA LYS A 123 9.26 -23.22 39.71
C LYS A 123 9.61 -22.81 41.12
N ASP A 124 10.89 -22.88 41.49
CA ASP A 124 11.40 -22.47 42.78
C ASP A 124 12.09 -21.09 42.69
N SER A 125 12.05 -20.36 43.80
CA SER A 125 12.62 -19.00 43.91
C SER A 125 14.13 -18.97 43.72
N TYR A 126 14.86 -19.96 44.25
CA TYR A 126 16.31 -19.97 44.22
C TYR A 126 16.80 -20.11 42.78
N GLY A 127 16.34 -21.13 42.06
CA GLY A 127 16.65 -21.36 40.66
C GLY A 127 16.24 -20.18 39.78
N PHE A 128 15.04 -19.63 39.99
CA PHE A 128 14.58 -18.45 39.26
C PHE A 128 15.50 -17.24 39.48
N ILE A 129 15.78 -16.88 40.74
CA ILE A 129 16.58 -15.70 41.08
C ILE A 129 18.02 -15.87 40.60
N GLN A 130 18.63 -17.03 40.81
CA GLN A 130 19.97 -17.32 40.33
C GLN A 130 20.06 -17.20 38.81
N LYS A 131 19.10 -17.79 38.08
CA LYS A 131 19.05 -17.75 36.63
C LYS A 131 18.77 -16.36 36.07
N PHE A 132 17.89 -15.59 36.71
CA PHE A 132 17.60 -14.21 36.34
C PHE A 132 18.85 -13.33 36.46
N VAL A 133 19.62 -13.46 37.54
CA VAL A 133 20.90 -12.75 37.71
C VAL A 133 21.96 -13.24 36.73
N THR A 134 21.98 -14.54 36.42
CA THR A 134 22.91 -15.12 35.43
C THR A 134 22.64 -14.59 34.02
N LEU A 135 21.38 -14.44 33.65
CA LEU A 135 20.91 -13.96 32.34
C LEU A 135 20.77 -12.42 32.30
N LYS A 136 21.59 -11.71 33.08
CA LYS A 136 21.49 -10.26 33.23
C LYS A 136 21.51 -9.52 31.90
N ALA A 137 22.46 -9.85 31.02
CA ALA A 137 22.64 -9.13 29.76
C ALA A 137 21.43 -9.33 28.83
N GLU A 138 20.90 -10.55 28.78
CA GLU A 138 19.74 -10.91 27.98
C GLU A 138 18.48 -10.20 28.46
N PHE A 139 18.27 -10.09 29.77
CA PHE A 139 17.14 -9.34 30.33
C PHE A 139 17.26 -7.83 30.14
N GLN A 140 18.49 -7.28 30.15
CA GLN A 140 18.70 -5.87 29.85
C GLN A 140 18.40 -5.57 28.39
N ASN A 141 18.90 -6.38 27.46
CA ASN A 141 18.58 -6.23 26.03
C ASN A 141 17.07 -6.39 25.77
N LEU A 142 16.43 -7.36 26.43
CA LEU A 142 14.98 -7.54 26.32
C LEU A 142 14.20 -6.32 26.85
N SER A 143 14.72 -5.63 27.87
CA SER A 143 14.08 -4.41 28.40
C SER A 143 14.03 -3.31 27.34
N ASP A 144 15.15 -3.09 26.65
CA ASP A 144 15.25 -2.11 25.57
C ASP A 144 14.31 -2.48 24.41
N ASP A 145 14.34 -3.75 23.99
CA ASP A 145 13.46 -4.27 22.93
C ASP A 145 11.98 -4.12 23.29
N VAL A 146 11.57 -4.49 24.50
CA VAL A 146 10.17 -4.37 24.95
C VAL A 146 9.75 -2.91 25.03
N SER A 147 10.62 -2.00 25.45
CA SER A 147 10.31 -0.57 25.49
C SER A 147 9.97 -0.03 24.08
N ASP A 148 10.78 -0.40 23.09
CA ASP A 148 10.56 -0.02 21.70
C ASP A 148 9.28 -0.66 21.13
N LEU A 149 9.07 -1.96 21.39
CA LEU A 149 7.89 -2.70 20.93
C LEU A 149 6.59 -2.17 21.56
N ASP A 150 6.56 -1.95 22.88
CA ASP A 150 5.40 -1.41 23.59
C ASP A 150 5.05 -0.01 23.03
N THR A 151 6.06 0.84 22.79
CA THR A 151 5.87 2.15 22.18
C THR A 151 5.33 2.02 20.75
N PHE A 152 5.90 1.10 19.97
CA PHE A 152 5.51 0.86 18.58
C PHE A 152 4.05 0.44 18.47
N TYR A 153 3.70 -0.70 19.07
CA TYR A 153 2.37 -1.30 18.99
C TYR A 153 1.32 -0.53 19.80
N GLY A 154 1.74 0.24 20.81
CA GLY A 154 0.85 1.08 21.61
C GLY A 154 0.47 2.39 20.94
N THR A 155 1.44 3.09 20.32
CA THR A 155 1.25 4.50 19.90
C THR A 155 1.67 4.80 18.47
N GLN A 156 2.70 4.14 17.95
CA GLN A 156 3.30 4.49 16.66
C GLN A 156 2.69 3.71 15.48
N GLN A 157 2.00 2.60 15.74
CA GLN A 157 1.38 1.77 14.72
C GLN A 157 0.55 2.55 13.68
N PRO A 158 -0.29 3.54 14.03
CA PRO A 158 -1.05 4.30 13.04
C PRO A 158 -0.16 5.10 12.07
N VAL A 159 1.00 5.60 12.54
CA VAL A 159 1.95 6.34 11.71
C VAL A 159 2.70 5.40 10.77
N TRP A 160 3.03 4.20 11.24
CA TRP A 160 3.59 3.14 10.39
C TRP A 160 2.62 2.69 9.28
N GLU A 161 1.34 2.51 9.62
CA GLU A 161 0.32 2.15 8.63
C GLU A 161 0.07 3.28 7.62
N LEU A 162 0.16 4.55 8.06
CA LEU A 162 0.15 5.70 7.15
C LEU A 162 1.31 5.64 6.16
N LEU A 163 2.54 5.35 6.62
CA LEU A 163 3.71 5.19 5.77
C LEU A 163 3.47 4.15 4.68
N GLY A 164 3.07 2.93 5.05
CA GLY A 164 2.85 1.84 4.10
C GLY A 164 1.80 2.18 3.05
N ARG A 165 0.67 2.78 3.47
CA ARG A 165 -0.42 3.18 2.56
C ARG A 165 0.02 4.28 1.60
N LYS A 166 0.65 5.34 2.13
CA LYS A 166 1.08 6.48 1.32
C LYS A 166 2.22 6.13 0.38
N TYR A 167 3.16 5.29 0.83
CA TYR A 167 4.21 4.77 -0.04
C TYR A 167 3.60 4.02 -1.24
N ALA A 168 2.63 3.14 -1.01
CA ALA A 168 1.92 2.42 -2.08
C ALA A 168 1.18 3.35 -3.06
N GLU A 169 0.60 4.45 -2.57
CA GLU A 169 -0.02 5.48 -3.41
C GLU A 169 1.03 6.21 -4.28
N PHE A 170 2.18 6.57 -3.71
CA PHE A 170 3.20 7.35 -4.41
C PHE A 170 3.96 6.55 -5.47
N VAL A 171 4.23 5.26 -5.25
CA VAL A 171 5.00 4.45 -6.20
C VAL A 171 4.30 4.29 -7.56
N VAL A 172 2.99 4.48 -7.62
CA VAL A 172 2.23 4.55 -8.90
C VAL A 172 2.76 5.65 -9.81
N ASN A 173 3.27 6.74 -9.24
CA ASN A 173 3.85 7.88 -9.95
C ASN A 173 5.38 7.96 -9.80
N ARG A 174 6.05 6.87 -9.40
CA ARG A 174 7.50 6.84 -9.08
C ARG A 174 8.36 7.47 -10.17
N LYS A 175 8.10 7.11 -11.43
CA LYS A 175 8.84 7.63 -12.59
C LYS A 175 8.85 9.16 -12.64
N GLU A 176 7.73 9.82 -12.36
CA GLU A 176 7.65 11.28 -12.39
C GLU A 176 8.22 11.89 -11.11
N LEU A 177 8.01 11.25 -9.96
CA LEU A 177 8.55 11.69 -8.67
C LEU A 177 10.07 11.63 -8.64
N ASP A 178 10.70 10.66 -9.30
CA ASP A 178 12.15 10.52 -9.38
C ASP A 178 12.83 11.68 -10.14
N HIS A 179 12.10 12.43 -10.99
CA HIS A 179 12.63 13.63 -11.65
C HIS A 179 12.72 14.83 -10.70
N ASN A 180 12.06 14.78 -9.54
CA ASN A 180 12.16 15.79 -8.50
C ASN A 180 13.13 15.29 -7.40
N PRO A 181 14.30 15.91 -7.20
CA PRO A 181 15.30 15.44 -6.23
C PRO A 181 14.78 15.32 -4.80
N ASP A 182 13.92 16.25 -4.36
CA ASP A 182 13.35 16.25 -3.01
C ASP A 182 12.35 15.09 -2.81
N ALA A 183 11.51 14.84 -3.81
CA ALA A 183 10.57 13.73 -3.77
C ALA A 183 11.30 12.38 -3.84
N ALA A 184 12.30 12.26 -4.72
CA ALA A 184 13.13 11.07 -4.87
C ALA A 184 13.83 10.72 -3.55
N ALA A 185 14.47 11.70 -2.91
CA ALA A 185 15.15 11.53 -1.64
C ALA A 185 14.17 11.12 -0.51
N ALA A 186 13.01 11.78 -0.43
CA ALA A 186 12.00 11.45 0.57
C ALA A 186 11.40 10.05 0.36
N LEU A 187 11.14 9.65 -0.88
CA LEU A 187 10.66 8.30 -1.21
C LEU A 187 11.69 7.23 -0.84
N HIS A 188 12.96 7.46 -1.13
CA HIS A 188 14.02 6.53 -0.73
C HIS A 188 14.11 6.40 0.80
N GLN A 189 13.95 7.50 1.55
CA GLN A 189 13.88 7.44 3.01
C GLN A 189 12.66 6.64 3.50
N MET A 190 11.49 6.85 2.91
CA MET A 190 10.28 6.07 3.23
C MET A 190 10.50 4.57 2.99
N GLU A 191 11.09 4.21 1.86
CA GLU A 191 11.44 2.82 1.50
C GLU A 191 12.45 2.23 2.48
N SER A 192 13.49 2.98 2.85
CA SER A 192 14.48 2.57 3.84
C SER A 192 13.88 2.33 5.21
N ILE A 193 12.91 3.15 5.65
CA ILE A 193 12.22 2.97 6.93
C ILE A 193 11.37 1.68 6.89
N LEU A 194 10.64 1.44 5.79
CA LEU A 194 9.83 0.22 5.62
C LEU A 194 10.67 -1.07 5.64
N GLY A 195 11.92 -1.01 5.14
CA GLY A 195 12.84 -2.14 5.14
C GLY A 195 13.70 -2.29 6.40
N HIS A 196 13.62 -1.38 7.36
CA HIS A 196 14.49 -1.39 8.54
C HIS A 196 13.97 -2.35 9.62
N ALA A 197 14.84 -3.19 10.18
CA ALA A 197 14.45 -4.20 11.17
C ALA A 197 13.95 -3.60 12.50
N ALA A 198 14.52 -2.46 12.90
CA ALA A 198 14.17 -1.72 14.12
C ALA A 198 13.90 -0.23 13.80
N PRO A 199 12.76 0.11 13.19
CA PRO A 199 12.51 1.46 12.64
C PRO A 199 12.10 2.49 13.69
N TYR A 200 11.99 2.11 14.96
CA TYR A 200 11.40 2.89 16.06
C TYR A 200 11.85 4.36 16.16
N PRO A 201 13.15 4.69 16.11
CA PRO A 201 13.58 6.09 16.20
C PRO A 201 13.26 6.92 14.95
N LEU A 202 13.04 6.27 13.81
CA LEU A 202 12.78 6.90 12.51
C LEU A 202 11.29 7.23 12.30
N ILE A 203 10.39 6.63 13.09
CA ILE A 203 8.94 6.78 12.88
C ILE A 203 8.49 8.25 13.04
N LYS A 204 9.17 9.02 13.89
CA LYS A 204 8.89 10.45 14.07
C LYS A 204 9.04 11.28 12.78
N ASP A 205 9.86 10.81 11.83
CA ASP A 205 10.16 11.53 10.59
C ASP A 205 9.12 11.25 9.48
N ILE A 206 8.33 10.18 9.62
CA ILE A 206 7.37 9.71 8.61
C ILE A 206 6.40 10.80 8.20
N SER A 207 5.80 11.50 9.16
CA SER A 207 4.79 12.52 8.87
C SER A 207 5.34 13.65 7.98
N GLY A 208 6.60 14.04 8.20
CA GLY A 208 7.28 15.03 7.36
C GLY A 208 7.53 14.52 5.94
N LEU A 209 8.00 13.28 5.81
CA LEU A 209 8.25 12.63 4.52
C LEU A 209 6.96 12.49 3.70
N VAL A 210 5.91 11.96 4.33
CA VAL A 210 4.59 11.79 3.70
C VAL A 210 4.04 13.14 3.22
N SER A 211 4.14 14.18 4.05
CA SER A 211 3.63 15.52 3.69
C SER A 211 4.38 16.11 2.50
N LYS A 212 5.71 15.98 2.48
CA LYS A 212 6.56 16.45 1.37
C LYS A 212 6.21 15.75 0.06
N VAL A 213 6.14 14.42 0.05
CA VAL A 213 5.85 13.67 -1.18
C VAL A 213 4.40 13.90 -1.63
N THR A 214 3.44 14.01 -0.70
CA THR A 214 2.03 14.33 -1.04
C THR A 214 1.95 15.65 -1.81
N ALA A 215 2.55 16.72 -1.29
CA ALA A 215 2.49 18.04 -1.94
C ALA A 215 3.08 18.03 -3.36
N ILE A 216 4.21 17.35 -3.55
CA ILE A 216 4.86 17.25 -4.87
C ILE A 216 4.04 16.38 -5.81
N ASN A 217 3.58 15.22 -5.36
CA ASN A 217 2.76 14.31 -6.16
C ASN A 217 1.46 14.98 -6.62
N ASP A 218 0.74 15.65 -5.71
CA ASP A 218 -0.53 16.29 -6.04
C ASP A 218 -0.33 17.42 -7.05
N ALA A 219 0.73 18.23 -6.90
CA ALA A 219 1.07 19.27 -7.87
C ALA A 219 1.38 18.68 -9.26
N LEU A 220 2.11 17.56 -9.33
CA LEU A 220 2.40 16.86 -10.58
C LEU A 220 1.13 16.31 -11.22
N VAL A 221 0.27 15.64 -10.45
CA VAL A 221 -1.00 15.08 -10.93
C VAL A 221 -1.90 16.19 -11.45
N VAL A 222 -2.05 17.30 -10.73
CA VAL A 222 -2.85 18.46 -11.17
C VAL A 222 -2.32 19.03 -12.48
N LYS A 223 -0.99 19.25 -12.58
CA LYS A 223 -0.36 19.78 -13.80
C LYS A 223 -0.55 18.85 -15.00
N ARG A 224 -0.39 17.54 -14.81
CA ARG A 224 -0.55 16.55 -15.90
C ARG A 224 -2.01 16.42 -16.30
N ARG A 225 -2.92 16.42 -15.33
CA ARG A 225 -4.37 16.39 -15.55
C ARG A 225 -4.85 17.61 -16.33
N SER A 226 -4.44 18.81 -15.95
CA SER A 226 -4.88 20.04 -16.65
C SER A 226 -4.49 20.01 -18.12
N HIS A 227 -3.25 19.63 -18.42
CA HIS A 227 -2.78 19.48 -19.80
C HIS A 227 -3.53 18.37 -20.55
N ALA A 228 -3.81 17.24 -19.91
CA ALA A 228 -4.58 16.15 -20.51
C ALA A 228 -6.00 16.58 -20.85
N LEU A 229 -6.69 17.26 -19.92
CA LEU A 229 -8.05 17.76 -20.15
C LEU A 229 -8.09 18.79 -21.27
N GLU A 230 -7.14 19.72 -21.31
CA GLU A 230 -7.02 20.69 -22.42
C GLU A 230 -6.89 19.98 -23.78
N LYS A 231 -6.04 18.94 -23.86
CA LYS A 231 -5.87 18.16 -25.10
C LYS A 231 -7.12 17.37 -25.49
N ILE A 232 -7.78 16.73 -24.53
CA ILE A 232 -9.02 15.99 -24.80
C ILE A 232 -10.13 16.96 -25.21
N ASP A 233 -10.24 18.12 -24.56
CA ASP A 233 -11.21 19.16 -24.91
C ASP A 233 -10.95 19.74 -26.31
N GLN A 234 -9.68 19.87 -26.71
CA GLN A 234 -9.32 20.22 -28.09
C GLN A 234 -9.87 19.19 -29.08
N HIS A 235 -9.63 17.89 -28.85
CA HIS A 235 -10.15 16.82 -29.73
C HIS A 235 -11.69 16.77 -29.76
N VAL A 236 -12.34 17.03 -28.62
CA VAL A 236 -13.80 17.16 -28.54
C VAL A 236 -14.28 18.33 -29.40
N SER A 237 -13.59 19.48 -29.39
CA SER A 237 -13.94 20.64 -30.21
C SER A 237 -13.82 20.33 -31.70
N GLU A 238 -12.71 19.72 -32.11
CA GLU A 238 -12.46 19.33 -33.51
C GLU A 238 -13.57 18.39 -34.04
N VAL A 239 -13.98 17.39 -33.26
CA VAL A 239 -15.09 16.49 -33.64
C VAL A 239 -16.43 17.23 -33.66
N LYS A 240 -16.68 18.15 -32.73
CA LYS A 240 -17.91 18.96 -32.74
C LYS A 240 -18.00 19.83 -33.98
N GLU A 241 -16.91 20.50 -34.35
CA GLU A 241 -16.84 21.33 -35.56
C GLU A 241 -17.11 20.50 -36.83
N ALA A 242 -16.53 19.30 -36.93
CA ALA A 242 -16.79 18.38 -38.05
C ALA A 242 -18.27 17.92 -38.10
N LEU A 243 -18.89 17.65 -36.95
CA LEU A 243 -20.31 17.29 -36.85
C LEU A 243 -21.24 18.46 -37.19
N ASP A 244 -20.89 19.68 -36.78
CA ASP A 244 -21.64 20.89 -37.06
C ASP A 244 -21.58 21.22 -38.57
N HIS A 245 -20.43 21.00 -39.22
CA HIS A 245 -20.26 21.18 -40.67
C HIS A 245 -21.23 20.31 -41.50
N ILE A 246 -21.53 19.09 -41.04
CA ILE A 246 -22.48 18.19 -41.72
C ILE A 246 -23.92 18.27 -41.19
N ALA A 247 -24.21 19.21 -40.27
CA ALA A 247 -25.48 19.30 -39.55
C ALA A 247 -25.92 17.92 -38.99
N ALA A 248 -25.01 17.24 -38.28
CA ALA A 248 -25.20 15.87 -37.82
C ALA A 248 -26.45 15.71 -36.91
N PRO A 249 -27.22 14.62 -37.06
CA PRO A 249 -28.33 14.33 -36.17
C PRO A 249 -27.85 13.99 -34.75
N PRO A 250 -28.72 14.13 -33.72
CA PRO A 250 -28.36 13.88 -32.33
C PRO A 250 -27.72 12.51 -32.07
N ASP A 251 -28.21 11.45 -32.71
CA ASP A 251 -27.69 10.08 -32.52
C ASP A 251 -26.25 9.93 -33.01
N LEU A 252 -25.91 10.54 -34.16
CA LEU A 252 -24.55 10.52 -34.69
C LEU A 252 -23.62 11.34 -33.80
N ARG A 253 -24.06 12.53 -33.35
CA ARG A 253 -23.30 13.38 -32.43
C ARG A 253 -22.99 12.66 -31.12
N ASN A 254 -23.98 11.99 -30.53
CA ASN A 254 -23.79 11.20 -29.32
C ASN A 254 -22.81 10.04 -29.56
N ARG A 255 -22.94 9.32 -30.68
CA ARG A 255 -22.03 8.22 -31.02
C ARG A 255 -20.57 8.68 -31.13
N CYS A 256 -20.30 9.78 -31.83
CA CYS A 256 -18.95 10.29 -32.07
C CYS A 256 -18.32 10.91 -30.82
N LEU A 257 -19.09 11.54 -29.93
CA LEU A 257 -18.55 12.23 -28.75
C LEU A 257 -18.44 11.34 -27.50
N LYS A 258 -19.13 10.19 -27.46
CA LYS A 258 -19.26 9.37 -26.24
C LYS A 258 -17.92 8.94 -25.65
N GLU A 259 -17.04 8.33 -26.43
CA GLU A 259 -15.77 7.82 -25.89
C GLU A 259 -14.82 8.96 -25.49
N LEU A 260 -14.79 10.07 -26.24
CA LEU A 260 -14.02 11.26 -25.84
C LEU A 260 -14.50 11.85 -24.50
N GLN A 261 -15.82 11.95 -24.29
CA GLN A 261 -16.38 12.44 -23.02
C GLN A 261 -16.07 11.48 -21.86
N LYS A 262 -16.10 10.17 -22.10
CA LYS A 262 -15.71 9.17 -21.11
C LYS A 262 -14.23 9.29 -20.73
N LEU A 263 -13.33 9.43 -21.71
CA LEU A 263 -11.89 9.60 -21.49
C LEU A 263 -11.60 10.89 -20.71
N ARG A 264 -12.32 11.97 -21.02
CA ARG A 264 -12.29 13.22 -20.25
C ARG A 264 -12.65 13.00 -18.78
N GLN A 265 -13.75 12.31 -18.48
CA GLN A 265 -14.18 11.98 -17.11
C GLN A 265 -13.17 11.08 -16.37
N ILE A 266 -12.57 10.11 -17.07
CA ILE A 266 -11.50 9.27 -16.52
C ILE A 266 -10.31 10.15 -16.12
N ALA A 267 -9.86 11.05 -17.01
CA ALA A 267 -8.74 11.94 -16.73
C ALA A 267 -9.00 12.88 -15.54
N GLU A 268 -10.25 13.36 -15.35
CA GLU A 268 -10.63 14.25 -14.23
C GLU A 268 -10.40 13.62 -12.85
N THR A 269 -10.63 12.32 -12.72
CA THR A 269 -10.59 11.61 -11.42
C THR A 269 -9.30 10.82 -11.19
N GLN A 270 -8.51 10.63 -12.24
CA GLN A 270 -7.32 9.80 -12.19
C GLN A 270 -6.18 10.43 -11.38
N THR A 271 -5.45 9.61 -10.60
CA THR A 271 -4.28 10.00 -9.81
C THR A 271 -2.98 9.42 -10.35
N SER A 272 -3.05 8.35 -11.15
CA SER A 272 -1.90 7.81 -11.88
C SER A 272 -1.58 8.67 -13.10
N ILE A 273 -0.39 9.24 -13.14
CA ILE A 273 0.08 10.05 -14.26
C ILE A 273 0.16 9.20 -15.55
N ALA A 274 0.54 7.92 -15.43
CA ALA A 274 0.55 7.01 -16.57
C ALA A 274 -0.84 6.82 -17.18
N HIS A 275 -1.87 6.62 -16.35
CA HIS A 275 -3.25 6.52 -16.84
C HIS A 275 -3.79 7.85 -17.39
N ILE A 276 -3.36 8.99 -16.85
CA ILE A 276 -3.68 10.32 -17.43
C ILE A 276 -3.09 10.43 -18.84
N HIS A 277 -1.83 10.02 -19.04
CA HIS A 277 -1.21 10.00 -20.36
C HIS A 277 -1.89 9.01 -21.31
N GLN A 278 -2.29 7.84 -20.82
CA GLN A 278 -3.04 6.87 -21.62
C GLN A 278 -4.36 7.46 -22.11
N ALA A 279 -5.11 8.15 -21.24
CA ALA A 279 -6.38 8.78 -21.63
C ALA A 279 -6.22 9.81 -22.77
N VAL A 280 -5.10 10.54 -22.80
CA VAL A 280 -4.79 11.45 -23.92
C VAL A 280 -4.49 10.67 -25.21
N THR A 281 -3.74 9.56 -25.10
CA THR A 281 -3.41 8.71 -26.24
C THR A 281 -4.67 8.08 -26.83
N ASP A 282 -5.52 7.49 -25.97
CA ASP A 282 -6.80 6.91 -26.35
C ASP A 282 -7.74 7.97 -26.96
N ALA A 283 -7.64 9.23 -26.52
CA ALA A 283 -8.46 10.30 -27.07
C ALA A 283 -8.07 10.67 -28.50
N ILE A 284 -6.80 10.49 -28.88
CA ILE A 284 -6.36 10.66 -30.27
C ILE A 284 -7.02 9.59 -31.16
N GLU A 285 -7.01 8.33 -30.71
CA GLU A 285 -7.65 7.23 -31.43
C GLU A 285 -9.17 7.42 -31.52
N ALA A 286 -9.82 7.77 -30.40
CA ALA A 286 -11.25 8.05 -30.37
C ALA A 286 -11.64 9.22 -31.28
N LYS A 287 -10.78 10.23 -31.41
CA LYS A 287 -10.96 11.32 -32.37
C LYS A 287 -10.91 10.80 -33.80
N ASP A 288 -9.90 10.01 -34.14
CA ASP A 288 -9.72 9.48 -35.50
C ASP A 288 -10.87 8.58 -35.94
N ASP A 289 -11.36 7.74 -35.03
CA ASP A 289 -12.53 6.89 -35.23
C ASP A 289 -13.81 7.72 -35.42
N ALA A 290 -13.99 8.77 -34.62
CA ALA A 290 -15.12 9.68 -34.75
C ALA A 290 -15.11 10.40 -36.11
N LEU A 291 -13.94 10.88 -36.54
CA LEU A 291 -13.77 11.51 -37.85
C LEU A 291 -14.01 10.51 -39.00
N ASP A 292 -13.62 9.25 -38.87
CA ASP A 292 -13.95 8.20 -39.87
C ASP A 292 -15.44 7.93 -39.97
N VAL A 293 -16.16 7.97 -38.84
CA VAL A 293 -17.61 7.82 -38.81
C VAL A 293 -18.29 9.01 -39.47
N ILE A 294 -17.79 10.23 -39.28
CA ILE A 294 -18.30 11.46 -39.89
C ILE A 294 -18.03 11.47 -41.40
N ASP A 295 -16.82 11.10 -41.82
CA ASP A 295 -16.41 11.02 -43.23
C ASP A 295 -17.28 10.03 -44.03
N ARG A 296 -17.68 8.92 -43.42
CA ARG A 296 -18.56 7.92 -44.05
C ARG A 296 -20.05 8.27 -43.96
N TYR A 297 -20.43 9.37 -43.30
CA TYR A 297 -21.83 9.72 -43.12
C TYR A 297 -22.42 10.31 -44.40
N VAL A 298 -23.48 9.68 -44.89
CA VAL A 298 -24.29 10.19 -45.99
C VAL A 298 -25.67 10.54 -45.43
N PRO A 299 -26.10 11.81 -45.51
CA PRO A 299 -27.41 12.20 -44.99
C PRO A 299 -28.52 11.46 -45.75
N PRO A 300 -29.59 11.02 -45.04
CA PRO A 300 -30.71 10.39 -45.70
C PRO A 300 -31.32 11.36 -46.71
N LYS A 301 -31.55 10.86 -47.94
CA LYS A 301 -32.17 11.65 -49.02
C LYS A 301 -33.52 12.17 -48.52
N PRO A 302 -33.85 13.47 -48.68
CA PRO A 302 -35.15 13.98 -48.28
C PRO A 302 -36.23 13.13 -48.94
N ALA A 303 -37.21 12.66 -48.14
CA ALA A 303 -38.32 11.88 -48.65
C ALA A 303 -38.94 12.66 -49.82
N ALA A 304 -38.98 12.04 -51.00
CA ALA A 304 -39.65 12.64 -52.14
C ALA A 304 -41.08 12.96 -51.71
N PRO A 305 -41.61 14.16 -52.04
CA PRO A 305 -43.00 14.48 -51.72
C PRO A 305 -43.87 13.36 -52.27
N THR A 306 -44.63 12.72 -51.38
CA THR A 306 -45.62 11.70 -51.76
C THR A 306 -46.50 12.30 -52.87
N PRO A 307 -46.48 11.77 -54.10
CA PRO A 307 -47.40 12.25 -55.11
C PRO A 307 -48.83 12.02 -54.62
N PRO A 308 -49.77 12.96 -54.88
CA PRO A 308 -51.17 12.79 -54.50
C PRO A 308 -51.73 11.48 -55.10
N PRO A 309 -52.74 10.85 -54.47
CA PRO A 309 -53.24 9.56 -54.92
C PRO A 309 -53.80 9.68 -56.33
N VAL A 310 -53.12 9.08 -57.30
CA VAL A 310 -53.64 8.90 -58.67
C VAL A 310 -54.41 7.58 -58.73
N THR A 311 -55.64 7.70 -59.18
CA THR A 311 -56.60 6.62 -59.47
C THR A 311 -56.05 5.61 -60.49
N PRO A 312 -56.51 4.35 -60.49
CA PRO A 312 -55.95 3.30 -61.32
C PRO A 312 -56.37 3.47 -62.79
N GLY A 313 -55.38 3.62 -63.69
CA GLY A 313 -55.57 3.66 -65.13
C GLY A 313 -54.33 3.12 -65.86
N THR A 314 -54.45 1.89 -66.34
CA THR A 314 -53.65 1.14 -67.34
C THR A 314 -52.62 1.90 -68.18
N GLY A 315 -51.39 1.36 -68.24
CA GLY A 315 -50.43 1.63 -69.31
C GLY A 315 -48.98 1.37 -68.88
N GLY A 316 -48.34 0.35 -69.45
CA GLY A 316 -47.02 -0.12 -69.05
C GLY A 316 -45.85 0.79 -69.47
N ALA A 317 -44.78 0.73 -68.67
CA ALA A 317 -43.38 0.89 -69.09
C ALA A 317 -42.49 0.45 -67.91
N GLU A 318 -41.56 -0.46 -68.15
CA GLU A 318 -40.50 -0.82 -67.20
C GLU A 318 -39.67 0.43 -66.81
N PRO A 319 -39.44 0.70 -65.52
CA PRO A 319 -38.47 1.68 -65.12
C PRO A 319 -37.07 1.05 -65.12
N THR A 320 -36.25 1.46 -66.09
CA THR A 320 -34.79 1.31 -66.06
C THR A 320 -34.24 1.82 -64.73
N LYS A 321 -33.66 0.91 -63.94
CA LYS A 321 -32.92 1.20 -62.71
C LYS A 321 -31.60 1.89 -63.07
N THR A 322 -31.59 3.21 -63.17
CA THR A 322 -30.35 3.97 -63.10
C THR A 322 -29.85 3.88 -61.66
N LYS A 323 -28.76 3.14 -61.44
CA LYS A 323 -28.04 3.08 -60.17
C LYS A 323 -27.46 4.47 -59.91
N ALA A 324 -28.21 5.31 -59.18
CA ALA A 324 -27.73 6.59 -58.71
C ALA A 324 -26.56 6.35 -57.77
N GLU A 325 -25.38 6.80 -58.18
CA GLU A 325 -24.18 6.83 -57.35
C GLU A 325 -24.50 7.68 -56.10
N PRO A 326 -24.18 7.18 -54.88
CA PRO A 326 -24.44 7.95 -53.67
C PRO A 326 -23.70 9.30 -53.75
N PRO A 327 -24.33 10.40 -53.30
CA PRO A 327 -23.66 11.70 -53.28
C PRO A 327 -22.38 11.60 -52.45
N PRO A 328 -21.29 12.26 -52.88
CA PRO A 328 -20.03 12.24 -52.15
C PRO A 328 -20.21 12.79 -50.73
N PRO A 329 -19.42 12.30 -49.76
CA PRO A 329 -19.50 12.76 -48.37
C PRO A 329 -19.24 14.26 -48.28
N ILE A 330 -19.98 14.93 -47.39
CA ILE A 330 -19.94 16.40 -47.20
C ILE A 330 -18.67 16.82 -46.44
N PHE A 331 -18.09 15.91 -45.66
CA PHE A 331 -16.86 16.11 -44.90
C PHE A 331 -15.77 15.20 -45.46
N LYS A 332 -14.53 15.71 -45.54
CA LYS A 332 -13.33 14.94 -45.84
C LYS A 332 -12.46 14.88 -44.58
N LYS A 333 -12.14 13.68 -44.12
CA LYS A 333 -11.25 13.48 -42.97
C LYS A 333 -9.87 14.13 -43.21
N PRO A 334 -9.28 14.81 -42.21
CA PRO A 334 -7.94 15.33 -42.33
C PRO A 334 -6.91 14.22 -42.57
N ARG A 335 -5.98 14.44 -43.51
CA ARG A 335 -4.83 13.58 -43.72
C ARG A 335 -3.81 13.81 -42.61
N VAL A 336 -3.57 12.75 -41.82
CA VAL A 336 -2.58 12.77 -40.75
C VAL A 336 -1.19 12.55 -41.34
N VAL A 337 -0.33 13.56 -41.18
CA VAL A 337 1.05 13.55 -41.62
C VAL A 337 1.95 13.44 -40.40
N ARG A 338 2.82 12.44 -40.36
CA ARG A 338 3.77 12.19 -39.25
C ARG A 338 5.22 12.36 -39.72
N PRO A 339 5.78 13.58 -39.64
CA PRO A 339 7.13 13.84 -40.13
C PRO A 339 8.20 12.95 -39.49
N ALA A 340 8.00 12.53 -38.23
CA ALA A 340 8.93 11.63 -37.54
C ALA A 340 9.08 10.26 -38.23
N GLU A 341 8.02 9.72 -38.82
CA GLU A 341 8.02 8.44 -39.54
C GLU A 341 8.65 8.56 -40.94
N MET A 342 8.73 9.78 -41.49
CA MET A 342 9.33 10.06 -42.80
C MET A 342 10.86 10.14 -42.77
N LYS A 343 11.43 10.20 -41.56
CA LYS A 343 12.87 10.32 -41.32
C LYS A 343 13.49 8.95 -41.04
N SER A 344 14.54 8.58 -41.78
CA SER A 344 15.38 7.43 -41.48
C SER A 344 16.71 7.88 -40.86
N GLY A 345 16.86 7.78 -39.53
CA GLY A 345 18.12 8.04 -38.83
C GLY A 345 18.40 9.52 -38.50
N TYR A 346 19.68 9.89 -38.32
CA TYR A 346 20.11 11.27 -38.04
C TYR A 346 20.38 12.05 -39.34
N LEU A 347 19.92 13.30 -39.43
CA LEU A 347 20.26 14.20 -40.53
C LEU A 347 21.62 14.81 -40.22
N LYS A 348 22.65 14.49 -41.03
CA LYS A 348 24.04 14.88 -40.76
C LYS A 348 24.56 15.89 -41.79
N THR A 349 23.90 15.99 -42.93
CA THR A 349 24.28 16.86 -44.04
C THR A 349 23.10 17.72 -44.49
N GLN A 350 23.38 18.83 -45.18
CA GLN A 350 22.34 19.68 -45.77
C GLN A 350 21.47 18.89 -46.77
N ALA A 351 22.08 17.97 -47.52
CA ALA A 351 21.35 17.11 -48.45
C ALA A 351 20.31 16.22 -47.74
N ASP A 352 20.61 15.73 -46.52
CA ASP A 352 19.66 14.96 -45.73
C ASP A 352 18.45 15.81 -45.31
N VAL A 353 18.70 17.07 -44.93
CA VAL A 353 17.65 18.04 -44.56
C VAL A 353 16.77 18.35 -45.76
N ASP A 354 17.36 18.66 -46.91
CA ASP A 354 16.62 19.01 -48.12
C ASP A 354 15.79 17.82 -48.64
N ALA A 355 16.34 16.60 -48.57
CA ALA A 355 15.61 15.39 -48.93
C ALA A 355 14.41 15.13 -48.01
N PHE A 356 14.57 15.34 -46.69
CA PHE A 356 13.49 15.21 -45.73
C PHE A 356 12.37 16.23 -45.98
N LEU A 357 12.73 17.52 -46.10
CA LEU A 357 11.77 18.58 -46.38
C LEU A 357 11.09 18.41 -47.74
N GLY A 358 11.81 17.89 -48.75
CA GLY A 358 11.26 17.57 -50.05
C GLY A 358 10.19 16.47 -50.00
N LYS A 359 10.41 15.42 -49.20
CA LYS A 359 9.40 14.38 -48.95
C LYS A 359 8.18 14.93 -48.22
N LEU A 360 8.41 15.69 -47.15
CA LEU A 360 7.33 16.32 -46.38
C LEU A 360 6.49 17.23 -47.27
N ARG A 361 7.13 18.10 -48.07
CA ARG A 361 6.42 19.00 -49.01
C ARG A 361 5.53 18.22 -49.97
N LYS A 362 6.05 17.16 -50.60
CA LYS A 362 5.27 16.35 -51.54
C LYS A 362 4.03 15.73 -50.89
N GLU A 363 4.17 15.24 -49.65
CA GLU A 363 3.03 14.68 -48.92
C GLU A 363 1.95 15.73 -48.64
N LEU A 364 2.37 16.93 -48.20
CA LEU A 364 1.45 18.05 -47.95
C LEU A 364 0.74 18.52 -49.23
N GLU A 365 1.48 18.65 -50.34
CA GLU A 365 0.92 19.03 -51.64
C GLU A 365 -0.07 17.99 -52.17
N ALA A 366 0.20 16.70 -51.96
CA ALA A 366 -0.71 15.61 -52.35
C ALA A 366 -2.03 15.66 -51.56
N ALA A 367 -1.97 15.97 -50.25
CA ALA A 367 -3.15 16.15 -49.41
C ALA A 367 -4.00 17.33 -49.89
N LEU A 368 -3.37 18.48 -50.17
CA LEU A 368 -4.06 19.66 -50.69
C LEU A 368 -4.70 19.40 -52.06
N ALA A 369 -4.04 18.65 -52.94
CA ALA A 369 -4.59 18.27 -54.24
C ALA A 369 -5.83 17.36 -54.13
N ALA A 370 -5.95 16.58 -53.05
CA ALA A 370 -7.14 15.79 -52.73
C ALA A 370 -8.24 16.60 -52.01
N GLU A 371 -7.98 17.88 -51.74
CA GLU A 371 -8.79 18.77 -50.88
C GLU A 371 -9.02 18.20 -49.48
N GLU A 372 -8.05 17.42 -48.98
CA GLU A 372 -8.05 16.89 -47.62
C GLU A 372 -7.39 17.92 -46.70
N PRO A 373 -8.05 18.32 -45.59
CA PRO A 373 -7.37 19.11 -44.55
C PRO A 373 -6.14 18.36 -44.03
N ILE A 374 -5.10 19.06 -43.57
CA ILE A 374 -3.87 18.41 -43.10
C ILE A 374 -3.74 18.56 -41.60
N GLU A 375 -3.45 17.45 -40.92
CA GLU A 375 -3.08 17.45 -39.51
C GLU A 375 -1.65 16.91 -39.36
N ILE A 376 -0.75 17.69 -38.77
CA ILE A 376 0.62 17.25 -38.47
C ILE A 376 0.69 16.76 -37.03
N ARG A 377 1.18 15.53 -36.82
CA ARG A 377 1.34 14.91 -35.50
C ARG A 377 2.78 14.49 -35.21
#